data_AF-A0A544Y2N9-F1
#
_entry.id   AF-A0A544Y2N9-F1
#
_cell.length_a   1.000
_cell.length_b   1.000
_cell.length_c   1.000
_cell.angle_alpha   90.00
_cell.angle_beta   90.00
_cell.angle_gamma   90.00
#
_symmetry.space_group_name_H-M   'P 1'
#
loop_
_entity.id
_entity.type
_entity.pdbx_description
1 polymer ?
#
loop_
_entity_poly.entity_id
_entity_poly.type
_entity_poly.pdbx_seq_one_letter_code
_entity_poly.pdbx_strand_id
1 'polypeptide(L)'
;MRVRSLLIALCAVLASAGLLVVPSAAVAAPAGTSSASAGCYRQVGDHWECVTPGAFCPAAAHGKSGTSQDGDSYRCVQDGSYWRWKPAGSSGGTTPKPTAKPKPTVKPKPTVKPKPVAKPSGAKCSRKYLPLPDPKCQPGARNPAVTQKTIKSTICVPGYSRKVAPPASYLNALRVTQIAQYGYADRKPSHYKEDHLIPLSLGGSPKSAKNLWPQPVLAGTGKTPAAKDAVELTLWRAVCRGKVPLAKAQQAIAKNWRTAVRRLGL
;
A
#
# COMPACT_ATOMS: atom_id res chain seq x y z
N MET A 1 11.63 54.56 74.14
CA MET A 1 11.12 53.72 73.03
C MET A 1 12.24 52.76 72.64
N ARG A 2 12.18 51.42 72.60
CA ARG A 2 11.14 50.39 72.69
C ARG A 2 11.84 49.06 73.09
N VAL A 3 11.25 48.37 74.06
CA VAL A 3 10.92 46.93 74.12
C VAL A 3 12.02 45.85 74.06
N ARG A 4 12.09 45.07 75.16
CA ARG A 4 12.63 43.70 75.31
C ARG A 4 11.81 42.69 74.49
N SER A 5 12.43 41.70 73.84
CA SER A 5 11.77 40.41 73.53
C SER A 5 12.76 39.26 73.37
N LEU A 6 12.59 38.24 74.23
CA LEU A 6 13.00 36.85 74.00
C LEU A 6 12.29 36.26 72.78
N LEU A 7 12.89 35.26 72.12
CA LEU A 7 12.23 34.09 71.50
C LEU A 7 13.34 33.09 71.06
N ILE A 8 13.58 32.04 71.86
CA ILE A 8 13.02 30.68 71.76
C ILE A 8 13.64 29.86 70.62
N ALA A 9 14.39 28.83 71.04
CA ALA A 9 14.87 27.72 70.24
C ALA A 9 13.70 26.97 69.59
N LEU A 10 13.85 26.60 68.31
CA LEU A 10 13.06 25.53 67.72
C LEU A 10 14.02 24.50 67.10
N CYS A 11 14.01 23.30 67.69
CA CYS A 11 14.66 22.10 67.21
C CYS A 11 14.24 21.78 65.77
N ALA A 12 15.20 21.68 64.86
CA ALA A 12 14.98 21.05 63.57
C ALA A 12 15.01 19.52 63.76
N VAL A 13 13.83 18.90 63.80
CA VAL A 13 13.70 17.43 63.71
C VAL A 13 13.91 17.04 62.25
N LEU A 14 15.07 16.44 61.96
CA LEU A 14 15.35 15.77 60.68
C LEU A 14 14.51 14.48 60.62
N ALA A 15 13.35 14.55 59.97
CA ALA A 15 12.60 13.36 59.58
C ALA A 15 13.20 12.79 58.29
N SER A 16 14.03 11.75 58.44
CA SER A 16 14.54 10.93 57.35
C SER A 16 13.39 10.13 56.73
N ALA A 17 12.80 10.61 55.64
CA ALA A 17 11.89 9.82 54.83
C ALA A 17 12.70 8.76 54.08
N GLY A 18 12.66 7.53 54.58
CA GLY A 18 13.23 6.37 53.90
C GLY A 18 12.58 6.15 52.54
N LEU A 19 13.39 6.17 51.47
CA LEU A 19 12.99 5.66 50.17
C LEU A 19 12.79 4.15 50.29
N LEU A 20 11.53 3.70 50.32
CA LEU A 20 11.18 2.32 50.01
C LEU A 20 11.45 2.08 48.53
N VAL A 21 12.61 1.48 48.23
CA VAL A 21 12.90 0.91 46.92
C VAL A 21 12.04 -0.35 46.77
N VAL A 22 10.96 -0.23 46.02
CA VAL A 22 10.15 -1.37 45.60
C VAL A 22 10.95 -2.14 44.54
N PRO A 23 11.24 -3.45 44.71
CA PRO A 23 11.88 -4.22 43.66
C PRO A 23 10.91 -4.35 42.49
N SER A 24 11.27 -3.75 41.36
CA SER A 24 10.58 -3.95 40.09
C SER A 24 10.78 -5.40 39.67
N ALA A 25 9.75 -6.22 39.84
CA ALA A 25 9.66 -7.51 39.19
C ALA A 25 9.75 -7.28 37.68
N ALA A 26 10.86 -7.71 37.08
CA ALA A 26 11.00 -7.77 35.64
C ALA A 26 10.00 -8.80 35.11
N VAL A 27 8.80 -8.33 34.75
CA VAL A 27 7.85 -9.12 33.98
C VAL A 27 8.51 -9.34 32.63
N ALA A 28 8.98 -10.56 32.39
CA ALA A 28 9.47 -10.99 31.10
C ALA A 28 8.41 -10.65 30.05
N ALA A 29 8.74 -9.70 29.16
CA ALA A 29 7.89 -9.41 28.01
C ALA A 29 7.70 -10.71 27.22
N PRO A 30 6.45 -11.12 26.90
CA PRO A 30 6.28 -12.21 25.96
C PRO A 30 6.98 -11.81 24.67
N ALA A 31 7.82 -12.70 24.16
CA ALA A 31 8.53 -12.54 22.90
C ALA A 31 7.55 -11.99 21.85
N GLY A 32 7.88 -10.80 21.34
CA GLY A 32 7.04 -10.10 20.39
C GLY A 32 6.73 -10.99 19.20
N THR A 33 5.48 -11.44 19.11
CA THR A 33 4.94 -11.98 17.87
C THR A 33 4.96 -10.84 16.87
N SER A 34 5.96 -10.89 16.01
CA SER A 34 6.14 -10.00 14.88
C SER A 34 4.82 -9.94 14.11
N SER A 35 4.11 -8.83 14.24
CA SER A 35 2.89 -8.55 13.49
C SER A 35 3.28 -8.33 12.03
N ALA A 36 3.43 -9.43 11.31
CA ALA A 36 3.48 -9.45 9.86
C ALA A 36 2.20 -8.79 9.35
N SER A 37 2.37 -7.87 8.41
CA SER A 37 1.29 -7.12 7.79
C SER A 37 0.21 -8.09 7.31
N ALA A 38 -0.98 -8.04 7.92
CA ALA A 38 -2.06 -8.99 7.68
C ALA A 38 -2.50 -9.01 6.21
N GLY A 39 -1.89 -9.89 5.42
CA GLY A 39 -2.59 -10.69 4.43
C GLY A 39 -3.29 -11.83 5.17
N CYS A 40 -4.45 -12.25 4.70
CA CYS A 40 -5.29 -13.27 5.32
C CYS A 40 -4.74 -14.69 5.12
N TYR A 41 -3.44 -14.91 5.31
CA TYR A 41 -2.82 -16.23 5.12
C TYR A 41 -3.37 -17.21 6.15
N ARG A 42 -4.14 -18.20 5.69
CA ARG A 42 -4.71 -19.24 6.55
C ARG A 42 -4.11 -20.58 6.17
N GLN A 43 -3.52 -21.28 7.14
CA GLN A 43 -3.07 -22.65 6.92
C GLN A 43 -4.26 -23.60 7.06
N VAL A 44 -4.49 -24.42 6.04
CA VAL A 44 -5.51 -25.47 5.99
C VAL A 44 -4.80 -26.78 5.64
N GLY A 45 -4.46 -27.57 6.66
CA GLY A 45 -3.59 -28.74 6.51
C GLY A 45 -2.19 -28.36 6.01
N ASP A 46 -1.75 -28.98 4.92
CA ASP A 46 -0.47 -28.70 4.24
C ASP A 46 -0.53 -27.57 3.20
N HIS A 47 -1.70 -26.94 3.05
CA HIS A 47 -1.96 -25.91 2.05
C HIS A 47 -2.23 -24.55 2.69
N TRP A 48 -1.84 -23.48 1.99
CA TRP A 48 -2.10 -22.10 2.43
C TRP A 48 -3.19 -21.46 1.57
N GLU A 49 -4.27 -20.99 2.19
CA GLU A 49 -5.35 -20.26 1.51
C GLU A 49 -5.16 -18.75 1.66
N CYS A 50 -5.83 -18.01 0.77
CA CYS A 50 -5.84 -16.55 0.76
C CYS A 50 -4.43 -15.94 0.58
N VAL A 51 -3.64 -16.56 -0.29
CA VAL A 51 -2.30 -16.09 -0.63
C VAL A 51 -2.37 -14.84 -1.51
N THR A 52 -1.75 -13.76 -1.05
CA THR A 52 -1.60 -12.53 -1.82
C THR A 52 -0.37 -12.62 -2.74
N PRO A 53 -0.53 -12.51 -4.08
CA PRO A 53 0.59 -12.57 -5.02
C PRO A 53 1.66 -11.53 -4.71
N GLY A 54 2.93 -11.96 -4.64
CA GLY A 54 4.09 -11.09 -4.39
C GLY A 54 4.24 -10.60 -2.95
N ALA A 55 3.29 -10.89 -2.06
CA ALA A 55 3.40 -10.54 -0.66
C ALA A 55 4.39 -11.43 0.09
N PHE A 56 4.87 -10.95 1.24
CA PHE A 56 5.77 -11.74 2.09
C PHE A 56 5.01 -12.92 2.69
N CYS A 57 5.61 -14.10 2.63
CA CYS A 57 5.02 -15.26 3.30
C CYS A 57 5.39 -15.27 4.78
N PRO A 58 4.56 -15.86 5.65
CA PRO A 58 4.98 -16.20 7.01
C PRO A 58 6.08 -17.26 6.98
N ALA A 59 6.90 -17.32 8.04
CA ALA A 59 8.00 -18.27 8.17
C ALA A 59 7.56 -19.74 7.98
N ALA A 60 6.39 -20.10 8.53
CA ALA A 60 5.80 -21.43 8.41
C ALA A 60 5.42 -21.82 6.96
N ALA A 61 5.34 -20.84 6.05
CA ALA A 61 5.00 -21.07 4.65
C ALA A 61 6.22 -21.16 3.73
N HIS A 62 7.45 -20.97 4.23
CA HIS A 62 8.66 -21.03 3.41
C HIS A 62 8.77 -22.36 2.64
N GLY A 63 8.84 -22.30 1.31
CA GLY A 63 8.91 -23.47 0.45
C GLY A 63 7.57 -24.21 0.25
N LYS A 64 6.47 -23.76 0.89
CA LYS A 64 5.14 -24.36 0.75
C LYS A 64 4.34 -23.69 -0.37
N SER A 65 3.28 -24.36 -0.79
CA SER A 65 2.34 -23.87 -1.82
C SER A 65 1.08 -23.32 -1.19
N GLY A 66 0.44 -22.38 -1.88
CA GLY A 66 -0.82 -21.80 -1.46
C GLY A 66 -1.62 -21.21 -2.61
N THR A 67 -2.90 -20.98 -2.40
CA THR A 67 -3.84 -20.51 -3.42
C THR A 67 -4.34 -19.11 -3.08
N SER A 68 -4.43 -18.24 -4.09
CA SER A 68 -5.03 -16.91 -3.91
C SER A 68 -6.55 -16.99 -3.78
N GLN A 69 -7.17 -15.87 -3.41
CA GLN A 69 -8.64 -15.78 -3.36
C GLN A 69 -9.30 -15.97 -4.74
N ASP A 70 -8.53 -15.79 -5.82
CA ASP A 70 -8.97 -15.96 -7.20
C ASP A 70 -8.74 -17.40 -7.72
N GLY A 71 -8.24 -18.32 -6.87
CA GLY A 71 -7.97 -19.73 -7.23
C GLY A 71 -6.62 -19.98 -7.88
N ASP A 72 -5.76 -18.96 -8.01
CA ASP A 72 -4.45 -19.09 -8.63
C ASP A 72 -3.43 -19.73 -7.66
N SER A 73 -2.58 -20.62 -8.17
CA SER A 73 -1.57 -21.33 -7.37
C SER A 73 -0.23 -20.60 -7.26
N TYR A 74 0.28 -20.51 -6.03
CA TYR A 74 1.54 -19.86 -5.67
C TYR A 74 2.43 -20.80 -4.86
N ARG A 75 3.73 -20.51 -4.85
CA ARG A 75 4.73 -21.11 -3.98
C ARG A 75 5.49 -20.01 -3.27
N CYS A 76 5.70 -20.19 -1.98
CA CYS A 76 6.55 -19.29 -1.23
C CYS A 76 8.01 -19.62 -1.52
N VAL A 77 8.71 -18.69 -2.16
CA VAL A 77 10.12 -18.86 -2.55
C VAL A 77 10.96 -17.72 -2.00
N GLN A 78 12.26 -17.99 -1.84
CA GLN A 78 13.23 -17.00 -1.42
C GLN A 78 13.52 -16.03 -2.58
N ASP A 79 13.40 -14.74 -2.32
CA ASP A 79 13.59 -13.62 -3.24
C ASP A 79 14.56 -12.63 -2.58
N GLY A 80 15.86 -12.83 -2.84
CA GLY A 80 16.94 -12.16 -2.10
C GLY A 80 16.95 -12.56 -0.62
N SER A 81 16.92 -11.57 0.28
CA SER A 81 16.91 -11.79 1.74
C SER A 81 15.52 -12.07 2.33
N TYR A 82 14.47 -12.14 1.51
CA TYR A 82 13.08 -12.26 1.98
C TYR A 82 12.33 -13.39 1.28
N TRP A 83 11.23 -13.87 1.87
CA TRP A 83 10.38 -14.93 1.29
C TRP A 83 9.07 -14.36 0.79
N ARG A 84 8.68 -14.71 -0.44
CA ARG A 84 7.48 -14.17 -1.10
C ARG A 84 6.72 -15.23 -1.89
N TRP A 85 5.41 -15.03 -1.97
CA TRP A 85 4.53 -15.86 -2.80
C TRP A 85 4.72 -15.52 -4.28
N LYS A 86 5.19 -16.48 -5.08
CA LYS A 86 5.37 -16.38 -6.53
C LYS A 86 4.50 -17.42 -7.24
N PRO A 87 4.08 -17.19 -8.50
CA PRO A 87 3.28 -18.16 -9.24
C PRO A 87 3.99 -19.52 -9.27
N ALA A 88 3.25 -20.61 -9.08
CA ALA A 88 3.80 -21.96 -8.88
C ALA A 88 4.56 -22.56 -10.10
N GLY A 89 4.85 -21.77 -11.13
CA GLY A 89 5.63 -22.15 -12.31
C GLY A 89 6.92 -21.33 -12.52
N SER A 90 7.36 -20.53 -11.56
CA SER A 90 8.60 -19.74 -11.66
C SER A 90 9.64 -20.15 -10.62
N SER A 91 10.27 -21.30 -10.84
CA SER A 91 11.57 -21.65 -10.29
C SER A 91 12.61 -21.51 -11.40
N GLY A 92 13.54 -20.57 -11.26
CA GLY A 92 14.69 -20.43 -12.16
C GLY A 92 15.73 -21.52 -11.90
N GLY A 93 16.17 -22.20 -12.96
CA GLY A 93 17.26 -23.17 -12.91
C GLY A 93 17.19 -24.19 -14.06
N THR A 94 17.89 -23.87 -15.15
CA THR A 94 18.22 -24.70 -16.33
C THR A 94 17.08 -25.25 -17.21
N THR A 95 17.16 -24.89 -18.49
CA THR A 95 16.36 -25.37 -19.61
C THR A 95 16.30 -26.90 -19.68
N PRO A 96 15.09 -27.45 -19.91
CA PRO A 96 14.97 -28.56 -20.85
C PRO A 96 14.03 -28.19 -22.00
N LYS A 97 14.54 -28.47 -23.20
CA LYS A 97 13.85 -28.50 -24.48
C LYS A 97 12.47 -29.18 -24.38
N PRO A 98 11.36 -28.55 -24.84
CA PRO A 98 10.08 -29.24 -24.93
C PRO A 98 10.11 -30.24 -26.09
N THR A 99 10.02 -31.53 -25.77
CA THR A 99 9.67 -32.57 -26.74
C THR A 99 8.22 -32.38 -27.18
N ALA A 100 8.04 -32.24 -28.49
CA ALA A 100 6.75 -32.09 -29.14
C ALA A 100 5.92 -33.40 -29.06
N LYS A 101 4.63 -33.27 -28.77
CA LYS A 101 3.58 -34.21 -29.21
C LYS A 101 2.55 -33.43 -30.05
N PRO A 102 1.89 -34.07 -31.04
CA PRO A 102 1.39 -33.38 -32.24
C PRO A 102 0.10 -32.58 -32.00
N LYS A 103 0.04 -31.44 -32.68
CA LYS A 103 -1.12 -30.55 -32.82
C LYS A 103 -2.06 -31.12 -33.90
N PRO A 104 -3.39 -31.14 -33.69
CA PRO A 104 -4.35 -31.33 -34.78
C PRO A 104 -4.28 -30.15 -35.75
N THR A 105 -4.07 -30.43 -37.02
CA THR A 105 -3.96 -29.47 -38.12
C THR A 105 -5.26 -28.72 -38.35
N VAL A 106 -5.31 -27.44 -38.01
CA VAL A 106 -6.30 -26.49 -38.53
C VAL A 106 -5.58 -25.57 -39.53
N LYS A 107 -6.08 -25.54 -40.77
CA LYS A 107 -5.56 -24.72 -41.88
C LYS A 107 -5.45 -23.23 -41.46
N PRO A 108 -4.38 -22.51 -41.87
CA PRO A 108 -4.20 -21.10 -41.52
C PRO A 108 -5.17 -20.23 -42.33
N LYS A 109 -5.99 -19.44 -41.64
CA LYS A 109 -6.75 -18.32 -42.21
C LYS A 109 -5.80 -17.10 -42.35
N PRO A 110 -5.84 -16.32 -43.45
CA PRO A 110 -4.89 -15.24 -43.70
C PRO A 110 -4.89 -14.19 -42.59
N THR A 111 -3.70 -13.84 -42.10
CA THR A 111 -3.44 -12.80 -41.10
C THR A 111 -3.77 -11.43 -41.66
N VAL A 112 -4.87 -10.84 -41.20
CA VAL A 112 -5.15 -9.41 -41.39
C VAL A 112 -4.30 -8.63 -40.37
N LYS A 113 -3.43 -7.75 -40.85
CA LYS A 113 -2.68 -6.78 -40.02
C LYS A 113 -3.67 -6.04 -39.09
N PRO A 114 -3.39 -5.88 -37.78
CA PRO A 114 -4.29 -5.13 -36.91
C PRO A 114 -4.34 -3.67 -37.37
N LYS A 115 -5.48 -3.30 -37.95
CA LYS A 115 -5.85 -1.92 -38.28
C LYS A 115 -5.85 -1.08 -36.99
N PRO A 116 -5.43 0.20 -37.01
CA PRO A 116 -5.53 1.06 -35.84
C PRO A 116 -6.97 1.09 -35.35
N VAL A 117 -7.23 0.59 -34.15
CA VAL A 117 -8.57 0.62 -33.56
C VAL A 117 -8.96 2.10 -33.42
N ALA A 118 -9.99 2.50 -34.16
CA ALA A 118 -10.52 3.85 -34.12
C ALA A 118 -10.80 4.26 -32.67
N LYS A 119 -10.41 5.48 -32.32
CA LYS A 119 -10.62 6.10 -31.01
C LYS A 119 -12.11 6.00 -30.66
N PRO A 120 -12.51 5.43 -29.50
CA PRO A 120 -13.91 5.45 -29.11
C PRO A 120 -14.36 6.90 -28.98
N SER A 121 -15.22 7.35 -29.88
CA SER A 121 -15.91 8.64 -29.83
C SER A 121 -16.91 8.59 -28.67
N GLY A 122 -16.46 8.97 -27.48
CA GLY A 122 -17.29 8.94 -26.26
C GLY A 122 -16.54 8.82 -24.93
N ALA A 123 -15.20 8.73 -24.92
CA ALA A 123 -14.43 8.70 -23.68
C ALA A 123 -14.59 10.02 -22.90
N LYS A 124 -15.06 9.94 -21.64
CA LYS A 124 -15.24 11.07 -20.73
C LYS A 124 -13.91 11.51 -20.08
N CYS A 125 -12.95 10.60 -19.99
CA CYS A 125 -11.62 10.82 -19.44
C CYS A 125 -10.54 10.51 -20.47
N SER A 126 -9.36 11.10 -20.31
CA SER A 126 -8.26 11.00 -21.27
C SER A 126 -7.09 10.14 -20.78
N ARG A 127 -6.62 9.26 -21.67
CA ARG A 127 -5.40 8.45 -21.46
C ARG A 127 -4.10 9.20 -21.79
N LYS A 128 -4.17 10.47 -22.23
CA LYS A 128 -2.98 11.25 -22.65
C LYS A 128 -1.97 11.53 -21.53
N TYR A 129 -2.42 11.42 -20.28
CA TYR A 129 -1.62 11.76 -19.09
C TYR A 129 -0.89 10.56 -18.51
N LEU A 130 -1.08 9.36 -19.06
CA LEU A 130 -0.52 8.15 -18.49
C LEU A 130 1.00 8.26 -18.30
N PRO A 131 1.52 7.79 -17.16
CA PRO A 131 0.82 6.97 -16.15
C PRO A 131 0.19 7.77 -14.99
N LEU A 132 -0.18 9.02 -15.22
CA LEU A 132 -1.03 9.80 -14.33
C LEU A 132 -2.49 9.73 -14.81
N PRO A 133 -3.47 9.90 -13.89
CA PRO A 133 -4.86 10.04 -14.31
C PRO A 133 -5.08 11.33 -15.10
N ASP A 134 -6.24 11.42 -15.75
CA ASP A 134 -6.73 12.68 -16.28
C ASP A 134 -7.03 13.66 -15.14
N PRO A 135 -6.35 14.82 -15.05
CA PRO A 135 -6.58 15.79 -13.98
C PRO A 135 -7.99 16.39 -13.97
N LYS A 136 -8.73 16.34 -15.09
CA LYS A 136 -10.14 16.76 -15.13
C LYS A 136 -11.05 15.75 -14.44
N CYS A 137 -10.79 14.45 -14.63
CA CYS A 137 -11.57 13.40 -14.01
C CYS A 137 -11.16 13.14 -12.56
N GLN A 138 -9.84 13.18 -12.28
CA GLN A 138 -9.28 12.98 -10.95
C GLN A 138 -8.36 14.14 -10.56
N PRO A 139 -8.93 15.25 -10.06
CA PRO A 139 -8.13 16.35 -9.51
C PRO A 139 -7.44 16.03 -8.17
N GLY A 140 -7.78 14.91 -7.52
CA GLY A 140 -7.20 14.49 -6.24
C GLY A 140 -8.02 14.95 -5.04
N ALA A 141 -9.24 14.42 -4.90
CA ALA A 141 -10.08 14.72 -3.74
C ALA A 141 -9.46 14.22 -2.42
N ARG A 142 -9.51 15.05 -1.38
CA ARG A 142 -8.92 14.78 -0.05
C ARG A 142 -9.97 14.31 0.94
N ASN A 143 -9.54 13.61 1.98
CA ASN A 143 -10.36 13.28 3.14
C ASN A 143 -10.36 14.48 4.11
N PRO A 144 -11.51 15.13 4.36
CA PRO A 144 -11.58 16.30 5.24
C PRO A 144 -11.19 16.00 6.69
N ALA A 145 -11.27 14.74 7.13
CA ALA A 145 -10.83 14.33 8.47
C ALA A 145 -9.29 14.31 8.63
N VAL A 146 -8.54 14.35 7.52
CA VAL A 146 -7.07 14.34 7.53
C VAL A 146 -6.55 15.73 7.23
N THR A 147 -6.09 16.39 8.28
CA THR A 147 -5.46 17.71 8.24
C THR A 147 -4.09 17.64 8.89
N GLN A 148 -3.27 18.67 8.75
CA GLN A 148 -1.98 18.75 9.45
C GLN A 148 -2.14 18.57 10.97
N LYS A 149 -3.25 19.07 11.55
CA LYS A 149 -3.55 18.98 12.98
C LYS A 149 -3.92 17.55 13.41
N THR A 150 -4.49 16.75 12.51
CA THR A 150 -5.00 15.40 12.83
C THR A 150 -4.07 14.28 12.39
N ILE A 151 -2.92 14.55 11.75
CA ILE A 151 -2.05 13.48 11.21
C ILE A 151 -1.60 12.48 12.27
N LYS A 152 -1.38 12.93 13.52
CA LYS A 152 -0.93 12.08 14.63
C LYS A 152 -2.01 11.13 15.18
N SER A 153 -3.28 11.39 14.89
CA SER A 153 -4.41 10.50 15.21
C SER A 153 -5.03 9.83 13.98
N THR A 154 -4.50 10.13 12.78
CA THR A 154 -4.99 9.61 11.49
C THR A 154 -3.88 8.90 10.74
N ILE A 155 -3.32 9.50 9.69
CA ILE A 155 -2.40 8.84 8.78
C ILE A 155 -1.10 8.34 9.42
N CYS A 156 -0.70 8.87 10.57
CA CYS A 156 0.51 8.46 11.28
C CYS A 156 0.26 7.44 12.41
N VAL A 157 -0.96 6.88 12.53
CA VAL A 157 -1.22 5.76 13.44
C VAL A 157 -1.28 4.43 12.67
N PRO A 158 -0.83 3.31 13.29
CA PRO A 158 -0.93 2.00 12.66
C PRO A 158 -2.35 1.65 12.22
N GLY A 159 -2.49 1.11 11.01
CA GLY A 159 -3.76 0.58 10.50
C GLY A 159 -4.77 1.61 9.99
N TYR A 160 -4.49 2.91 10.04
CA TYR A 160 -5.42 3.96 9.58
C TYR A 160 -5.94 3.71 8.15
N SER A 161 -5.03 3.47 7.19
CA SER A 161 -5.43 3.24 5.80
C SER A 161 -6.32 2.00 5.64
N ARG A 162 -6.10 0.93 6.42
CA ARG A 162 -6.98 -0.25 6.42
C ARG A 162 -8.37 0.09 6.96
N LYS A 163 -8.44 0.86 8.04
CA LYS A 163 -9.71 1.28 8.67
C LYS A 163 -10.57 2.10 7.71
N VAL A 164 -9.98 2.96 6.90
CA VAL A 164 -10.71 3.86 5.99
C VAL A 164 -10.80 3.35 4.55
N ALA A 165 -10.17 2.22 4.23
CA ALA A 165 -10.20 1.65 2.90
C ALA A 165 -11.66 1.32 2.49
N PRO A 166 -12.07 1.65 1.26
CA PRO A 166 -13.37 1.23 0.77
C PRO A 166 -13.42 -0.29 0.58
N PRO A 167 -14.63 -0.90 0.63
CA PRO A 167 -14.77 -2.32 0.37
C PRO A 167 -14.38 -2.67 -1.07
N ALA A 168 -13.84 -3.87 -1.28
CA ALA A 168 -13.38 -4.33 -2.60
C ALA A 168 -14.51 -4.31 -3.65
N SER A 169 -15.75 -4.64 -3.26
CA SER A 169 -16.92 -4.58 -4.14
C SER A 169 -17.14 -3.20 -4.74
N TYR A 170 -16.98 -2.14 -3.95
CA TYR A 170 -17.07 -0.75 -4.42
C TYR A 170 -15.97 -0.42 -5.42
N LEU A 171 -14.72 -0.78 -5.11
CA LEU A 171 -13.58 -0.54 -5.99
C LEU A 171 -13.70 -1.29 -7.32
N ASN A 172 -14.18 -2.53 -7.28
CA ASN A 172 -14.35 -3.35 -8.48
C ASN A 172 -15.43 -2.79 -9.41
N ALA A 173 -16.57 -2.37 -8.86
CA ALA A 173 -17.65 -1.74 -9.63
C ALA A 173 -17.21 -0.39 -10.24
N LEU A 174 -16.48 0.43 -9.48
CA LEU A 174 -15.94 1.70 -9.96
C LEU A 174 -14.94 1.48 -11.10
N ARG A 175 -14.03 0.51 -10.96
CA ARG A 175 -13.01 0.18 -11.97
C ARG A 175 -13.62 -0.14 -13.31
N VAL A 176 -14.62 -1.02 -13.35
CA VAL A 176 -15.32 -1.40 -14.59
C VAL A 176 -15.90 -0.16 -15.28
N THR A 177 -16.56 0.69 -14.50
CA THR A 177 -17.16 1.94 -14.98
C THR A 177 -16.09 2.87 -15.56
N GLN A 178 -15.00 3.08 -14.84
CA GLN A 178 -13.98 4.05 -15.23
C GLN A 178 -13.10 3.56 -16.39
N ILE A 179 -12.88 2.25 -16.53
CA ILE A 179 -12.20 1.68 -17.71
C ILE A 179 -12.92 2.12 -18.99
N ALA A 180 -14.26 2.06 -19.00
CA ALA A 180 -15.08 2.56 -20.11
C ALA A 180 -14.99 4.08 -20.25
N GLN A 181 -15.02 4.85 -19.15
CA GLN A 181 -14.91 6.32 -19.19
C GLN A 181 -13.58 6.80 -19.78
N TYR A 182 -12.48 6.10 -19.50
CA TYR A 182 -11.16 6.38 -20.08
C TYR A 182 -11.03 5.90 -21.54
N GLY A 183 -12.01 5.15 -22.04
CA GLY A 183 -12.00 4.60 -23.40
C GLY A 183 -10.77 3.71 -23.64
N TYR A 184 -10.40 2.89 -22.65
CA TYR A 184 -9.39 1.85 -22.87
C TYR A 184 -9.92 0.81 -23.87
N ALA A 185 -9.05 0.37 -24.77
CA ALA A 185 -9.37 -0.72 -25.69
C ALA A 185 -9.44 -2.06 -24.95
N ASP A 186 -8.49 -2.29 -24.05
CA ASP A 186 -8.55 -3.37 -23.09
C ASP A 186 -9.57 -3.05 -22.00
N ARG A 187 -10.53 -3.96 -21.80
CA ARG A 187 -11.60 -3.81 -20.81
C ARG A 187 -11.52 -4.86 -19.71
N LYS A 188 -10.47 -5.67 -19.65
CA LYS A 188 -10.30 -6.71 -18.64
C LYS A 188 -9.94 -6.06 -17.29
N PRO A 189 -10.80 -6.12 -16.25
CA PRO A 189 -10.56 -5.38 -15.01
C PRO A 189 -9.30 -5.79 -14.23
N SER A 190 -8.82 -7.02 -14.43
CA SER A 190 -7.59 -7.51 -13.78
C SER A 190 -6.31 -6.83 -14.29
N HIS A 191 -6.36 -6.16 -15.44
CA HIS A 191 -5.22 -5.40 -15.99
C HIS A 191 -5.14 -3.97 -15.42
N TYR A 192 -6.01 -3.62 -14.48
CA TYR A 192 -6.08 -2.29 -13.87
C TYR A 192 -6.15 -2.43 -12.35
N LYS A 193 -5.43 -1.55 -11.63
CA LYS A 193 -5.58 -1.35 -10.18
C LYS A 193 -6.48 -0.13 -9.99
N GLU A 194 -7.51 -0.26 -9.17
CA GLU A 194 -8.28 0.90 -8.74
C GLU A 194 -7.45 1.64 -7.70
N ASP A 195 -6.95 2.83 -8.04
CA ASP A 195 -5.85 3.46 -7.32
C ASP A 195 -6.18 4.92 -6.96
N HIS A 196 -5.67 5.35 -5.81
CA HIS A 196 -5.88 6.70 -5.30
C HIS A 196 -4.80 7.64 -5.85
N LEU A 197 -5.15 8.77 -6.47
CA LEU A 197 -4.18 9.79 -6.90
C LEU A 197 -3.42 10.37 -5.69
N ILE A 198 -4.15 10.79 -4.66
CA ILE A 198 -3.60 11.04 -3.33
C ILE A 198 -3.89 9.79 -2.49
N PRO A 199 -2.90 9.05 -1.99
CA PRO A 199 -3.13 7.82 -1.25
C PRO A 199 -3.81 8.07 0.09
N LEU A 200 -4.43 7.03 0.65
CA LEU A 200 -5.02 7.06 1.99
C LEU A 200 -3.99 7.45 3.06
N SER A 201 -2.73 7.06 2.88
CA SER A 201 -1.60 7.41 3.75
C SER A 201 -1.24 8.91 3.73
N LEU A 202 -1.72 9.66 2.73
CA LEU A 202 -1.59 11.12 2.65
C LEU A 202 -2.96 11.81 2.73
N GLY A 203 -3.98 11.13 3.27
CA GLY A 203 -5.30 11.73 3.47
C GLY A 203 -6.08 11.96 2.18
N GLY A 204 -5.89 11.11 1.17
CA GLY A 204 -6.80 11.06 0.03
C GLY A 204 -8.21 10.61 0.42
N SER A 205 -9.21 11.06 -0.34
CA SER A 205 -10.59 10.60 -0.15
C SER A 205 -10.70 9.11 -0.48
N PRO A 206 -11.30 8.29 0.39
CA PRO A 206 -11.33 6.84 0.20
C PRO A 206 -12.27 6.39 -0.92
N LYS A 207 -13.38 7.10 -1.15
CA LYS A 207 -14.47 6.71 -2.06
C LYS A 207 -14.77 7.76 -3.14
N SER A 208 -13.99 8.83 -3.27
CA SER A 208 -14.29 9.83 -4.30
C SER A 208 -13.76 9.38 -5.66
N ALA A 209 -14.63 9.30 -6.66
CA ALA A 209 -14.22 9.11 -8.05
C ALA A 209 -13.31 10.22 -8.60
N LYS A 210 -13.24 11.38 -7.91
CA LYS A 210 -12.28 12.47 -8.17
C LYS A 210 -10.89 12.21 -7.59
N ASN A 211 -10.70 11.12 -6.85
CA ASN A 211 -9.40 10.66 -6.34
C ASN A 211 -9.08 9.22 -6.77
N LEU A 212 -10.06 8.46 -7.24
CA LEU A 212 -9.94 7.08 -7.67
C LEU A 212 -9.93 6.97 -9.20
N TRP A 213 -9.01 6.18 -9.75
CA TRP A 213 -8.92 5.91 -11.19
C TRP A 213 -8.41 4.49 -11.48
N PRO A 214 -8.72 3.95 -12.67
CA PRO A 214 -8.26 2.63 -13.09
C PRO A 214 -6.85 2.77 -13.65
N GLN A 215 -5.84 2.61 -12.78
CA GLN A 215 -4.44 2.64 -13.15
C GLN A 215 -4.07 1.37 -13.92
N PRO A 216 -3.56 1.46 -15.16
CA PRO A 216 -3.10 0.29 -15.88
C PRO A 216 -1.93 -0.40 -15.18
N VAL A 217 -2.01 -1.72 -15.02
CA VAL A 217 -0.90 -2.56 -14.58
C VAL A 217 -0.05 -2.88 -15.80
N LEU A 218 0.85 -1.97 -16.16
CA LEU A 218 1.73 -2.14 -17.32
C LEU A 218 2.90 -3.06 -16.96
N ALA A 219 2.80 -4.34 -17.29
CA ALA A 219 3.91 -5.28 -17.18
C ALA A 219 5.14 -4.78 -17.97
N GLY A 220 6.34 -4.89 -17.38
CA GLY A 220 7.62 -4.76 -18.10
C GLY A 220 8.15 -3.36 -18.43
N THR A 221 7.53 -2.25 -17.99
CA THR A 221 7.97 -0.89 -18.41
C THR A 221 8.43 0.06 -17.29
N GLY A 222 8.50 -0.40 -16.03
CA GLY A 222 8.85 0.47 -14.89
C GLY A 222 7.81 1.57 -14.58
N LYS A 223 6.66 1.54 -15.25
CA LYS A 223 5.52 2.46 -15.07
C LYS A 223 4.43 1.84 -14.19
N THR A 224 4.85 1.08 -13.17
CA THR A 224 3.96 0.18 -12.44
C THR A 224 3.33 0.85 -11.22
N PRO A 225 2.16 0.35 -10.77
CA PRO A 225 1.61 0.70 -9.47
C PRO A 225 2.62 0.58 -8.33
N ALA A 226 3.50 -0.42 -8.37
CA ALA A 226 4.56 -0.61 -7.37
C ALA A 226 5.55 0.57 -7.28
N ALA A 227 5.87 1.21 -8.41
CA ALA A 227 6.74 2.41 -8.39
C ALA A 227 6.07 3.59 -7.69
N LYS A 228 4.74 3.72 -7.86
CA LYS A 228 3.95 4.71 -7.13
C LYS A 228 3.86 4.37 -5.64
N ASP A 229 3.61 3.11 -5.29
CA ASP A 229 3.55 2.65 -3.89
C ASP A 229 4.84 3.02 -3.11
N ALA A 230 6.02 2.93 -3.74
CA ALA A 230 7.29 3.36 -3.14
C ALA A 230 7.37 4.88 -2.90
N VAL A 231 6.91 5.70 -3.85
CA VAL A 231 6.80 7.15 -3.69
C VAL A 231 5.87 7.49 -2.52
N GLU A 232 4.70 6.85 -2.45
CA GLU A 232 3.73 7.08 -1.38
C GLU A 232 4.30 6.78 0.00
N LEU A 233 5.03 5.68 0.13
CA LEU A 233 5.70 5.28 1.37
C LEU A 233 6.73 6.33 1.81
N THR A 234 7.54 6.84 0.87
CA THR A 234 8.53 7.90 1.15
C THR A 234 7.86 9.18 1.62
N LEU A 235 6.83 9.64 0.90
CA LEU A 235 6.10 10.87 1.27
C LEU A 235 5.39 10.73 2.62
N TRP A 236 4.74 9.60 2.87
CA TRP A 236 4.07 9.33 4.14
C TRP A 236 5.07 9.37 5.31
N ARG A 237 6.24 8.74 5.16
CA ARG A 237 7.31 8.79 6.18
C ARG A 237 7.80 10.22 6.41
N ALA A 238 8.00 10.99 5.34
CA ALA A 238 8.42 12.39 5.45
C ALA A 238 7.39 13.25 6.20
N VAL A 239 6.09 13.06 5.92
CA VAL A 239 5.00 13.74 6.63
C VAL A 239 4.94 13.33 8.10
N CYS A 240 4.96 12.03 8.40
CA CYS A 240 4.82 11.56 9.77
C CYS A 240 6.03 11.87 10.67
N ARG A 241 7.22 12.04 10.06
CA ARG A 241 8.43 12.55 10.72
C ARG A 241 8.49 14.08 10.79
N GLY A 242 7.50 14.80 10.25
CA GLY A 242 7.45 16.26 10.26
C GLY A 242 8.41 16.95 9.29
N LYS A 243 9.10 16.20 8.41
CA LYS A 243 10.03 16.76 7.42
C LYS A 243 9.32 17.54 6.31
N VAL A 244 8.09 17.14 5.98
CA VAL A 244 7.29 17.77 4.93
C VAL A 244 5.87 18.03 5.44
N PRO A 245 5.30 19.23 5.28
CA PRO A 245 3.89 19.47 5.58
C PRO A 245 2.97 18.62 4.70
N LEU A 246 1.88 18.08 5.27
CA LEU A 246 0.91 17.24 4.57
C LEU A 246 0.43 17.86 3.25
N ALA A 247 0.11 19.16 3.28
CA ALA A 247 -0.38 19.88 2.10
C ALA A 247 0.63 19.89 0.94
N LYS A 248 1.94 19.98 1.24
CA LYS A 248 3.00 19.95 0.22
C LYS A 248 3.15 18.55 -0.37
N ALA A 249 3.09 17.51 0.45
CA ALA A 249 3.09 16.12 -0.02
C ALA A 249 1.88 15.82 -0.93
N GLN A 250 0.68 16.22 -0.50
CA GLN A 250 -0.56 16.07 -1.29
C GLN A 250 -0.48 16.80 -2.63
N GLN A 251 0.01 18.05 -2.65
CA GLN A 251 0.19 18.82 -3.88
C GLN A 251 1.24 18.19 -4.82
N ALA A 252 2.35 17.69 -4.27
CA ALA A 252 3.42 17.09 -5.06
C ALA A 252 2.96 15.80 -5.75
N ILE A 253 2.31 14.90 -5.01
CA ILE A 253 1.85 13.61 -5.54
C ILE A 253 0.70 13.78 -6.54
N ALA A 254 -0.27 14.66 -6.25
CA ALA A 254 -1.40 14.91 -7.14
C ALA A 254 -0.95 15.58 -8.46
N LYS A 255 0.05 16.46 -8.41
CA LYS A 255 0.59 17.08 -9.63
C LYS A 255 1.35 16.07 -10.47
N ASN A 256 2.34 15.40 -9.87
CA ASN A 256 3.10 14.36 -10.54
C ASN A 256 3.87 13.49 -9.56
N TRP A 257 3.30 12.33 -9.24
CA TRP A 257 3.88 11.34 -8.33
C TRP A 257 5.31 10.93 -8.74
N ARG A 258 5.65 10.88 -10.03
CA ARG A 258 6.99 10.49 -10.51
C ARG A 258 8.09 11.48 -10.11
N THR A 259 7.71 12.73 -9.87
CA THR A 259 8.66 13.80 -9.52
C THR A 259 8.46 14.29 -8.09
N ALA A 260 7.51 13.73 -7.35
CA ALA A 260 7.08 14.27 -6.06
C ALA A 260 8.20 14.23 -5.01
N VAL A 261 8.94 13.12 -4.94
CA VAL A 261 10.10 12.95 -4.05
C VAL A 261 11.16 14.01 -4.34
N ARG A 262 11.65 14.06 -5.60
CA ARG A 262 12.63 15.07 -6.04
C ARG A 262 12.18 16.50 -5.78
N ARG A 263 10.91 16.81 -6.07
CA ARG A 263 10.34 18.17 -5.88
C ARG A 263 10.33 18.60 -4.40
N LEU A 264 10.33 17.65 -3.48
CA LEU A 264 10.34 17.90 -2.04
C LEU A 264 11.73 17.77 -1.42
N GLY A 265 12.77 17.50 -2.22
CA GLY A 265 14.15 17.34 -1.73
C GLY A 265 14.33 16.12 -0.81
N LEU A 266 13.61 15.03 -1.10
CA LEU A 266 13.64 13.77 -0.35
C LEU A 266 14.48 12.69 -1.03
#